data_AF-A0AA86IYP4-F1
#
_entry.id   AF-A0AA86IYP4-F1
#
_cell.length_a   1.000
_cell.length_b   1.000
_cell.length_c   1.000
_cell.angle_alpha   90.00
_cell.angle_beta   90.00
_cell.angle_gamma   90.00
#
_symmetry.space_group_name_H-M   'P 1'
#
loop_
_entity.id
_entity.type
_entity.pdbx_description
1 polymer ?
#
loop_
_entity_poly.entity_id
_entity_poly.type
_entity_poly.pdbx_seq_one_letter_code
_entity_poly.pdbx_strand_id
1 'polypeptide(L)'
;MAVDLLIRDGEPHWYLSPDIWVVPGNDPGGSPGSPMAGQPAYLWAKVANNGTTPANGIRIDFYWANPALQVTRSNATLVGSAFADVPAGGVQDALCLVPWLPVIVNGGHECLVAVADHPGHPLPNPLPDAFNPPIYPQVAQKNLTVLNAAMQRAFLFALTVSALPRVDKAVTVTAELGDKLDEKTLLSLGLRGLKPARKAAVEVGLSSSPRTLCEKDPVGETKLEMRIPKGTSTGLHVAIRAKSLVAGEYQFIHIVERAGDEVLGGLGFVLIGQATTHKEAQS
;
A
#
# COMPACT_ATOMS: atom_id res chain seq x y z
N MET A 1 29.38 13.71 8.95
CA MET A 1 29.44 12.74 7.84
C MET A 1 28.78 11.48 8.34
N ALA A 2 27.55 11.23 7.89
CA ALA A 2 26.60 10.37 8.60
C ALA A 2 26.05 9.29 7.68
N VAL A 3 25.52 8.25 8.30
CA VAL A 3 24.61 7.30 7.66
C VAL A 3 23.37 8.07 7.23
N ASP A 4 22.85 7.77 6.04
CA ASP A 4 21.62 8.36 5.52
C ASP A 4 20.79 7.26 4.88
N LEU A 5 19.86 6.71 5.66
CA LEU A 5 19.04 5.56 5.26
C LEU A 5 17.81 6.01 4.49
N LEU A 6 17.50 5.29 3.42
CA LEU A 6 16.33 5.50 2.59
C LEU A 6 15.65 4.16 2.27
N ILE A 7 14.34 4.10 2.50
CA ILE A 7 13.45 3.15 1.82
C ILE A 7 12.63 3.99 0.86
N ARG A 8 12.71 3.70 -0.44
CA ARG A 8 12.15 4.61 -1.44
C ARG A 8 10.63 4.71 -1.32
N ASP A 9 10.14 5.94 -1.31
CA ASP A 9 8.72 6.24 -1.47
C ASP A 9 8.16 5.82 -2.84
N GLY A 10 6.82 5.70 -2.89
CA GLY A 10 6.09 5.39 -4.11
C GLY A 10 5.86 6.58 -5.04
N GLU A 11 5.48 6.26 -6.28
CA GLU A 11 5.01 7.21 -7.29
C GLU A 11 3.63 6.77 -7.81
N PRO A 12 2.65 7.66 -8.00
CA PRO A 12 2.71 9.12 -7.83
C PRO A 12 2.56 9.60 -6.37
N HIS A 13 2.39 8.67 -5.42
CA HIS A 13 2.22 8.99 -4.00
C HIS A 13 3.15 8.16 -3.14
N TRP A 14 3.68 8.80 -2.09
CA TRP A 14 4.68 8.23 -1.19
C TRP A 14 4.27 6.88 -0.58
N TYR A 15 2.97 6.64 -0.38
CA TYR A 15 2.44 5.40 0.20
C TYR A 15 2.43 4.18 -0.75
N LEU A 16 3.05 4.28 -1.93
CA LEU A 16 3.08 3.24 -2.96
C LEU A 16 4.48 2.65 -3.16
N SER A 17 5.26 2.51 -2.10
CA SER A 17 6.67 2.12 -2.19
C SER A 17 6.86 0.82 -3.00
N PRO A 18 7.72 0.84 -4.03
CA PRO A 18 8.15 -0.38 -4.73
C PRO A 18 9.20 -1.16 -3.94
N ASP A 19 9.83 -0.51 -2.97
CA ASP A 19 10.94 -1.04 -2.17
C ASP A 19 10.44 -1.81 -0.94
N ILE A 20 9.13 -2.02 -0.84
CA ILE A 20 8.50 -3.01 0.04
C ILE A 20 7.75 -3.99 -0.86
N TRP A 21 7.94 -5.29 -0.67
CA TRP A 21 7.18 -6.31 -1.40
C TRP A 21 6.87 -7.53 -0.55
N VAL A 22 5.92 -8.30 -1.06
CA VAL A 22 5.42 -9.50 -0.41
C VAL A 22 5.76 -10.69 -1.29
N VAL A 23 6.25 -11.76 -0.68
CA VAL A 23 6.40 -13.08 -1.33
C VAL A 23 5.37 -14.01 -0.73
N PRO A 24 4.27 -14.33 -1.44
CA PRO A 24 3.23 -15.21 -0.93
C PRO A 24 3.65 -16.68 -0.97
N GLY A 25 3.13 -17.46 -0.01
CA GLY A 25 3.39 -18.90 0.12
C GLY A 25 4.44 -19.22 1.17
N ASN A 26 4.84 -20.49 1.22
CA ASN A 26 5.73 -21.02 2.25
C ASN A 26 7.22 -20.82 1.95
N ASP A 27 7.57 -20.44 0.71
CA ASP A 27 8.94 -20.22 0.28
C ASP A 27 9.28 -18.71 0.26
N PRO A 28 10.11 -18.21 1.20
CA PRO A 28 10.51 -16.80 1.23
C PRO A 28 11.36 -16.36 0.04
N GLY A 29 11.94 -17.30 -0.72
CA GLY A 29 12.70 -17.05 -1.95
C GLY A 29 11.84 -17.06 -3.22
N GLY A 30 10.53 -17.20 -3.08
CA GLY A 30 9.57 -17.17 -4.19
C GLY A 30 9.48 -15.81 -4.90
N SER A 31 8.56 -15.74 -5.88
CA SER A 31 8.34 -14.51 -6.63
C SER A 31 7.49 -13.51 -5.85
N PRO A 32 7.72 -12.18 -6.00
CA PRO A 32 6.83 -11.16 -5.48
C PRO A 32 5.40 -11.32 -6.00
N GLY A 33 4.41 -11.03 -5.17
CA GLY A 33 3.01 -11.13 -5.53
C GLY A 33 2.08 -10.59 -4.45
N SER A 34 0.78 -10.82 -4.61
CA SER A 34 -0.22 -10.43 -3.61
C SER A 34 -0.32 -11.47 -2.49
N PRO A 35 -0.40 -11.05 -1.22
CA PRO A 35 -0.68 -11.96 -0.10
C PRO A 35 -2.05 -12.65 -0.26
N MET A 36 -2.18 -13.84 0.33
CA MET A 36 -3.44 -14.57 0.41
C MET A 36 -3.83 -14.77 1.87
N ALA A 37 -5.08 -14.46 2.20
CA ALA A 37 -5.59 -14.61 3.56
C ALA A 37 -5.38 -16.04 4.09
N GLY A 38 -4.85 -16.12 5.31
CA GLY A 38 -4.61 -17.41 6.00
C GLY A 38 -3.47 -18.25 5.42
N GLN A 39 -2.77 -17.79 4.38
CA GLN A 39 -1.56 -18.43 3.89
C GLN A 39 -0.32 -17.63 4.31
N PRO A 40 0.79 -18.29 4.65
CA PRO A 40 2.04 -17.59 4.92
C PRO A 40 2.45 -16.67 3.77
N ALA A 41 3.03 -15.55 4.13
CA ALA A 41 3.70 -14.63 3.23
C ALA A 41 4.91 -14.03 3.93
N TYR A 42 5.94 -13.66 3.17
CA TYR A 42 7.16 -13.07 3.69
C TYR A 42 7.31 -11.64 3.20
N LEU A 43 7.80 -10.78 4.09
CA LEU A 43 7.97 -9.36 3.83
C LEU A 43 9.43 -9.07 3.53
N TRP A 44 9.64 -8.27 2.50
CA TRP A 44 10.94 -7.79 2.10
C TRP A 44 10.94 -6.27 2.01
N ALA A 45 12.10 -5.67 2.29
CA ALA A 45 12.36 -4.27 2.01
C ALA A 45 13.73 -4.10 1.36
N LYS A 46 13.85 -3.09 0.49
CA LYS A 46 15.12 -2.60 -0.05
C LYS A 46 15.49 -1.32 0.70
N VAL A 47 16.67 -1.31 1.30
CA VAL A 47 17.21 -0.16 2.03
C VAL A 47 18.44 0.36 1.30
N ALA A 48 18.49 1.66 1.07
CA ALA A 48 19.66 2.38 0.57
C ALA A 48 20.36 3.13 1.71
N ASN A 49 21.67 3.32 1.58
CA ASN A 49 22.45 4.22 2.40
C ASN A 49 23.10 5.27 1.50
N ASN A 50 22.49 6.44 1.40
CA ASN A 50 22.99 7.57 0.62
C ASN A 50 24.12 8.32 1.33
N GLY A 51 24.45 7.89 2.55
CA GLY A 51 25.49 8.47 3.39
C GLY A 51 26.90 8.09 2.95
N THR A 52 27.88 8.68 3.62
CA THR A 52 29.31 8.47 3.36
C THR A 52 29.94 7.43 4.28
N THR A 53 29.17 6.86 5.21
CA THR A 53 29.63 5.89 6.22
C THR A 53 28.83 4.60 6.08
N PRO A 54 29.46 3.41 6.10
CA PRO A 54 28.73 2.14 6.13
C PRO A 54 27.77 2.07 7.31
N ALA A 55 26.60 1.47 7.08
CA ALA A 55 25.56 1.25 8.07
C ALA A 55 25.40 -0.26 8.30
N ASN A 56 26.00 -0.76 9.38
CA ASN A 56 25.98 -2.19 9.71
C ASN A 56 24.95 -2.45 10.82
N GLY A 57 24.22 -3.55 10.74
CA GLY A 57 23.20 -3.92 11.72
C GLY A 57 21.98 -3.01 11.69
N ILE A 58 21.60 -2.50 10.50
CA ILE A 58 20.32 -1.80 10.34
C ILE A 58 19.21 -2.78 10.72
N ARG A 59 18.32 -2.40 11.64
CA ARG A 59 17.10 -3.16 11.93
C ARG A 59 15.98 -2.62 11.05
N ILE A 60 15.31 -3.48 10.29
CA ILE A 60 14.12 -3.13 9.53
C ILE A 60 12.92 -3.75 10.20
N ASP A 61 12.05 -2.94 10.79
CA ASP A 61 10.80 -3.37 11.41
C ASP A 61 9.65 -3.31 10.38
N PHE A 62 8.90 -4.40 10.27
CA PHE A 62 7.78 -4.52 9.34
C PHE A 62 6.45 -4.53 10.09
N TYR A 63 5.51 -3.70 9.64
CA TYR A 63 4.17 -3.61 10.22
C TYR A 63 3.11 -3.85 9.16
N TRP A 64 1.99 -4.41 9.58
CA TRP A 64 0.76 -4.46 8.80
C TRP A 64 -0.34 -3.67 9.52
N ALA A 65 -1.26 -3.07 8.77
CA ALA A 65 -2.41 -2.37 9.33
C ALA A 65 -3.69 -2.72 8.57
N ASN A 66 -4.82 -2.60 9.29
CA ASN A 66 -6.14 -2.67 8.68
C ASN A 66 -6.32 -1.56 7.63
N PRO A 67 -7.28 -1.72 6.68
CA PRO A 67 -7.55 -0.72 5.65
C PRO A 67 -7.85 0.67 6.25
N ALA A 68 -6.89 1.57 6.15
CA ALA A 68 -6.96 2.93 6.68
C ALA A 68 -6.29 3.89 5.70
N LEU A 69 -6.86 5.09 5.55
CA LEU A 69 -6.21 6.12 4.71
C LEU A 69 -4.91 6.64 5.33
N GLN A 70 -4.77 6.49 6.65
CA GLN A 70 -3.53 6.77 7.37
C GLN A 70 -3.14 5.61 8.26
N VAL A 71 -1.91 5.13 8.06
CA VAL A 71 -1.28 4.13 8.94
C VAL A 71 -0.44 4.85 9.98
N THR A 72 -0.68 4.53 11.24
CA THR A 72 0.06 5.04 12.42
C THR A 72 0.55 3.87 13.27
N ARG A 73 1.48 4.14 14.18
CA ARG A 73 1.98 3.11 15.11
C ARG A 73 0.88 2.56 16.01
N SER A 74 -0.12 3.37 16.35
CA SER A 74 -1.27 2.95 17.17
C SER A 74 -2.29 2.07 16.43
N ASN A 75 -2.28 2.05 15.09
CA ASN A 75 -3.20 1.21 14.30
C ASN A 75 -2.50 0.11 13.47
N ALA A 76 -1.18 -0.01 13.60
CA ALA A 76 -0.38 -1.02 12.94
C ALA A 76 0.10 -2.09 13.92
N THR A 77 0.27 -3.30 13.41
CA THR A 77 0.72 -4.48 14.15
C THR A 77 2.09 -4.89 13.62
N LEU A 78 3.06 -5.04 14.51
CA LEU A 78 4.39 -5.54 14.15
C LEU A 78 4.28 -6.99 13.66
N VAL A 79 4.81 -7.25 12.47
CA VAL A 79 4.98 -8.61 11.94
C VAL A 79 6.27 -9.20 12.48
N GLY A 80 7.36 -8.49 12.31
CA GLY A 80 8.70 -8.94 12.68
C GLY A 80 9.76 -7.99 12.14
N SER A 81 11.02 -8.38 12.28
CA SER A 81 12.16 -7.56 11.87
C SER A 81 13.13 -8.34 10.97
N ALA A 82 13.85 -7.60 10.15
CA ALA A 82 15.00 -8.08 9.38
C ALA A 82 16.23 -7.25 9.72
N PHE A 83 17.41 -7.71 9.29
CA PHE A 83 18.67 -6.99 9.46
C PHE A 83 19.41 -6.88 8.13
N ALA A 84 20.11 -5.77 7.94
CA ALA A 84 20.95 -5.53 6.77
C ALA A 84 22.22 -4.75 7.12
N ASP A 85 23.28 -5.05 6.38
CA ASP A 85 24.51 -4.25 6.34
C ASP A 85 24.56 -3.55 4.98
N VAL A 86 24.58 -2.22 4.99
CA VAL A 86 24.53 -1.40 3.77
C VAL A 86 25.79 -0.54 3.67
N PRO A 87 26.68 -0.78 2.69
CA PRO A 87 27.82 0.08 2.42
C PRO A 87 27.42 1.53 2.17
N ALA A 88 28.37 2.47 2.33
CA ALA A 88 28.16 3.86 1.93
C ALA A 88 27.84 3.94 0.43
N GLY A 89 26.79 4.67 0.05
CA GLY A 89 26.27 4.73 -1.32
C GLY A 89 25.64 3.41 -1.83
N GLY A 90 25.48 2.41 -0.96
CA GLY A 90 25.01 1.07 -1.30
C GLY A 90 23.51 0.86 -1.12
N VAL A 91 23.04 -0.32 -1.53
CA VAL A 91 21.67 -0.81 -1.31
C VAL A 91 21.70 -2.27 -0.88
N GLN A 92 20.74 -2.70 -0.06
CA GLN A 92 20.59 -4.10 0.35
C GLN A 92 19.11 -4.47 0.50
N ASP A 93 18.79 -5.69 0.09
CA ASP A 93 17.48 -6.29 0.34
C ASP A 93 17.50 -7.03 1.68
N ALA A 94 16.46 -6.85 2.47
CA ALA A 94 16.29 -7.44 3.78
C ALA A 94 14.98 -8.24 3.83
N LEU A 95 15.09 -9.52 4.23
CA LEU A 95 13.97 -10.45 4.36
C LEU A 95 13.59 -10.61 5.83
N CYS A 96 12.31 -10.38 6.13
CA CYS A 96 11.72 -10.79 7.40
C CYS A 96 11.39 -12.29 7.35
N LEU A 97 12.13 -13.10 8.11
CA LEU A 97 11.92 -14.56 8.19
C LEU A 97 10.72 -14.96 9.06
N VAL A 98 10.12 -14.01 9.78
CA VAL A 98 8.87 -14.27 10.50
C VAL A 98 7.74 -14.31 9.47
N PRO A 99 7.07 -15.46 9.28
CA PRO A 99 5.97 -15.55 8.33
C PRO A 99 4.82 -14.66 8.80
N TRP A 100 4.37 -13.77 7.92
CA TRP A 100 3.14 -13.04 8.10
C TRP A 100 1.97 -13.94 7.67
N LEU A 101 0.93 -14.01 8.50
CA LEU A 101 -0.34 -14.63 8.15
C LEU A 101 -1.35 -13.50 7.88
N PRO A 102 -1.59 -13.15 6.61
CA PRO A 102 -2.50 -12.07 6.25
C PRO A 102 -3.91 -12.39 6.73
N VAL A 103 -4.55 -11.41 7.35
CA VAL A 103 -5.95 -11.49 7.77
C VAL A 103 -6.70 -10.43 6.99
N ILE A 104 -7.15 -10.81 5.79
CA ILE A 104 -7.90 -9.88 4.92
C ILE A 104 -9.29 -9.69 5.52
N VAL A 105 -9.48 -8.60 6.26
CA VAL A 105 -10.77 -8.21 6.87
C VAL A 105 -11.58 -7.38 5.87
N ASN A 106 -12.89 -7.65 5.75
CA ASN A 106 -13.85 -6.89 4.92
C ASN A 106 -13.44 -6.78 3.43
N GLY A 107 -12.89 -7.86 2.86
CA GLY A 107 -12.38 -7.87 1.48
C GLY A 107 -11.18 -6.92 1.29
N GLY A 108 -10.52 -6.57 2.40
CA GLY A 108 -9.76 -5.35 2.56
C GLY A 108 -8.45 -5.21 1.80
N HIS A 109 -7.96 -3.98 1.88
CA HIS A 109 -6.64 -3.56 1.47
C HIS A 109 -5.63 -3.82 2.60
N GLU A 110 -4.49 -4.47 2.33
CA GLU A 110 -3.44 -4.66 3.34
C GLU A 110 -2.38 -3.57 3.21
N CYS A 111 -2.28 -2.72 4.23
CA CYS A 111 -1.27 -1.68 4.29
C CYS A 111 -0.02 -2.21 4.99
N LEU A 112 1.13 -2.03 4.35
CA LEU A 112 2.42 -2.42 4.92
C LEU A 112 3.28 -1.20 5.18
N VAL A 113 4.08 -1.27 6.25
CA VAL A 113 5.08 -0.25 6.59
C VAL A 113 6.40 -0.94 6.86
N ALA A 114 7.48 -0.38 6.34
CA ALA A 114 8.85 -0.76 6.71
C ALA A 114 9.54 0.45 7.36
N VAL A 115 10.26 0.20 8.46
CA VAL A 115 11.02 1.21 9.20
C VAL A 115 12.44 0.72 9.39
N ALA A 116 13.42 1.40 8.78
CA ALA A 116 14.83 1.15 9.01
C ALA A 116 15.33 2.01 10.20
N ASP A 117 15.91 1.36 11.21
CA ASP A 117 16.44 1.98 12.42
C ASP A 117 17.94 1.68 12.55
N HIS A 118 18.73 2.72 12.81
CA HIS A 118 20.18 2.62 12.99
C HIS A 118 20.68 3.80 13.85
N PRO A 119 21.60 3.59 14.83
CA PRO A 119 22.10 4.66 15.70
C PRO A 119 22.77 5.83 14.95
N GLY A 120 23.32 5.56 13.76
CA GLY A 120 23.93 6.58 12.89
C GLY A 120 22.94 7.43 12.10
N HIS A 121 21.65 7.06 12.08
CA HIS A 121 20.54 7.84 11.50
C HIS A 121 19.27 7.63 12.35
N PRO A 122 19.27 8.12 13.61
CA PRO A 122 18.25 7.77 14.57
C PRO A 122 16.90 8.42 14.21
N LEU A 123 15.82 7.67 14.44
CA LEU A 123 14.47 8.23 14.49
C LEU A 123 14.31 9.19 15.69
N PRO A 124 13.35 10.14 15.65
CA PRO A 124 13.13 11.06 16.75
C PRO A 124 12.77 10.34 18.05
N ASN A 125 13.20 10.91 19.18
CA ASN A 125 12.86 10.46 20.52
C ASN A 125 12.23 11.64 21.31
N PRO A 126 10.96 11.57 21.73
CA PRO A 126 10.05 10.43 21.58
C PRO A 126 9.61 10.18 20.13
N LEU A 127 9.36 8.92 19.81
CA LEU A 127 8.81 8.50 18.52
C LEU A 127 7.37 9.02 18.37
N PRO A 128 7.03 9.75 17.28
CA PRO A 128 5.66 10.18 17.04
C PRO A 128 4.78 8.99 16.63
N ASP A 129 3.47 9.09 16.84
CA ASP A 129 2.53 8.04 16.42
C ASP A 129 2.51 7.87 14.88
N ALA A 130 2.54 8.99 14.14
CA ALA A 130 2.58 8.96 12.68
C ALA A 130 3.90 8.40 12.15
N PHE A 131 3.82 7.49 11.17
CA PHE A 131 4.99 6.96 10.47
C PHE A 131 5.65 8.00 9.56
N ASN A 132 4.87 8.89 8.94
CA ASN A 132 5.28 10.04 8.12
C ASN A 132 6.50 9.82 7.18
N PRO A 133 6.39 8.93 6.18
CA PRO A 133 7.44 8.71 5.17
C PRO A 133 8.02 9.98 4.52
N PRO A 134 7.20 11.01 4.15
CA PRO A 134 7.74 12.24 3.58
C PRO A 134 8.75 12.98 4.46
N ILE A 135 8.69 12.81 5.79
CA ILE A 135 9.63 13.41 6.74
C ILE A 135 10.75 12.45 7.13
N TYR A 136 10.46 11.15 7.20
CA TYR A 136 11.41 10.13 7.64
C TYR A 136 11.76 9.20 6.48
N PRO A 137 12.83 9.46 5.71
CA PRO A 137 13.20 8.67 4.54
C PRO A 137 13.52 7.21 4.86
N GLN A 138 13.85 6.89 6.11
CA GLN A 138 14.01 5.52 6.59
C GLN A 138 12.67 4.77 6.80
N VAL A 139 11.54 5.41 6.54
CA VAL A 139 10.19 4.84 6.64
C VAL A 139 9.52 4.88 5.27
N ALA A 140 8.90 3.79 4.86
CA ALA A 140 8.08 3.76 3.65
C ALA A 140 6.80 2.96 3.88
N GLN A 141 5.79 3.18 3.03
CA GLN A 141 4.55 2.42 3.05
C GLN A 141 4.27 1.78 1.70
N LYS A 142 3.65 0.60 1.74
CA LYS A 142 3.06 -0.07 0.58
C LYS A 142 1.59 -0.28 0.85
N ASN A 143 0.81 0.70 0.41
CA ASN A 143 -0.64 0.69 0.49
C ASN A 143 -1.19 0.44 -0.91
N LEU A 144 -0.90 -0.76 -1.47
CA LEU A 144 -1.33 -1.14 -2.82
C LEU A 144 -1.94 -2.55 -2.86
N THR A 145 -3.15 -2.67 -3.41
CA THR A 145 -3.85 -3.95 -3.58
C THR A 145 -4.10 -4.25 -5.06
N VAL A 146 -3.89 -5.51 -5.47
CA VAL A 146 -4.22 -5.98 -6.82
C VAL A 146 -5.61 -6.61 -6.81
N LEU A 147 -6.47 -6.20 -7.74
CA LEU A 147 -7.83 -6.70 -7.91
C LEU A 147 -7.97 -7.36 -9.28
N ASN A 148 -8.66 -8.51 -9.33
CA ASN A 148 -8.85 -9.25 -10.57
C ASN A 148 -10.30 -9.14 -11.06
N ALA A 149 -10.51 -8.37 -12.14
CA ALA A 149 -11.84 -8.13 -12.72
C ALA A 149 -12.52 -9.41 -13.27
N ALA A 150 -11.76 -10.49 -13.48
CA ALA A 150 -12.31 -11.78 -13.89
C ALA A 150 -13.01 -12.52 -12.75
N MET A 151 -12.58 -12.30 -11.50
CA MET A 151 -13.16 -12.93 -10.33
C MET A 151 -14.44 -12.24 -9.89
N GLN A 152 -14.44 -10.90 -9.93
CA GLN A 152 -15.59 -10.08 -9.56
C GLN A 152 -15.64 -8.80 -10.41
N ARG A 153 -16.85 -8.43 -10.85
CA ARG A 153 -17.07 -7.20 -11.62
C ARG A 153 -17.17 -5.95 -10.74
N ALA A 154 -17.41 -6.12 -9.45
CA ALA A 154 -17.47 -5.03 -8.50
C ALA A 154 -16.90 -5.46 -7.15
N PHE A 155 -16.24 -4.53 -6.49
CA PHE A 155 -15.57 -4.69 -5.21
C PHE A 155 -16.06 -3.61 -4.25
N LEU A 156 -16.30 -4.00 -3.00
CA LEU A 156 -16.71 -3.10 -1.93
C LEU A 156 -15.71 -3.22 -0.79
N PHE A 157 -15.14 -2.09 -0.38
CA PHE A 157 -14.18 -2.02 0.73
C PHE A 157 -14.73 -1.14 1.83
N ALA A 158 -14.49 -1.53 3.08
CA ALA A 158 -14.66 -0.67 4.24
C ALA A 158 -13.29 -0.20 4.72
N LEU A 159 -13.08 1.11 4.68
CA LEU A 159 -11.88 1.80 5.11
C LEU A 159 -12.15 2.61 6.37
N THR A 160 -11.08 2.99 7.06
CA THR A 160 -11.15 3.87 8.23
C THR A 160 -10.42 5.19 7.98
N VAL A 161 -11.05 6.27 8.45
CA VAL A 161 -10.47 7.61 8.52
C VAL A 161 -10.42 8.03 9.98
N SER A 162 -9.22 8.25 10.51
CA SER A 162 -8.99 8.48 11.93
C SER A 162 -8.45 9.87 12.22
N ALA A 163 -8.89 10.47 13.32
CA ALA A 163 -8.32 11.69 13.87
C ALA A 163 -7.36 11.38 15.01
N LEU A 164 -6.25 12.13 15.08
CA LEU A 164 -5.33 12.04 16.22
C LEU A 164 -6.05 12.43 17.52
N PRO A 165 -5.56 11.98 18.70
CA PRO A 165 -6.28 12.13 19.97
C PRO A 165 -6.60 13.57 20.40
N ARG A 166 -5.87 14.57 19.90
CA ARG A 166 -5.91 15.95 20.42
C ARG A 166 -6.56 16.97 19.49
N VAL A 167 -6.82 16.63 18.23
CA VAL A 167 -7.23 17.59 17.21
C VAL A 167 -8.35 17.01 16.37
N ASP A 168 -9.45 17.76 16.24
CA ASP A 168 -10.52 17.45 15.28
C ASP A 168 -9.95 17.50 13.87
N LYS A 169 -10.37 16.57 13.02
CA LYS A 169 -9.84 16.45 11.68
C LYS A 169 -10.93 16.77 10.67
N ALA A 170 -10.66 17.73 9.79
CA ALA A 170 -11.48 18.00 8.62
C ALA A 170 -10.67 17.64 7.39
N VAL A 171 -11.20 16.75 6.55
CA VAL A 171 -10.52 16.25 5.36
C VAL A 171 -11.46 16.12 4.18
N THR A 172 -10.87 16.17 3.00
CA THR A 172 -11.49 15.73 1.77
C THR A 172 -10.90 14.37 1.40
N VAL A 173 -11.76 13.39 1.15
CA VAL A 173 -11.36 12.13 0.53
C VAL A 173 -11.80 12.12 -0.92
N THR A 174 -10.93 11.73 -1.83
CA THR A 174 -11.24 11.59 -3.25
C THR A 174 -10.94 10.18 -3.75
N ALA A 175 -11.71 9.77 -4.76
CA ALA A 175 -11.45 8.60 -5.57
C ALA A 175 -11.06 9.05 -6.97
N GLU A 176 -9.84 8.71 -7.37
CA GLU A 176 -9.21 9.19 -8.59
C GLU A 176 -8.75 8.00 -9.45
N LEU A 177 -8.79 8.17 -10.77
CA LEU A 177 -8.14 7.24 -11.70
C LEU A 177 -6.70 7.71 -11.90
N GLY A 178 -5.75 6.83 -11.60
CA GLY A 178 -4.34 7.09 -11.84
C GLY A 178 -3.92 6.69 -13.25
N ASP A 179 -2.83 7.30 -13.73
CA ASP A 179 -2.27 7.04 -15.06
C ASP A 179 -1.53 5.69 -15.10
N LYS A 180 -0.21 5.73 -14.91
CA LYS A 180 0.67 4.56 -14.94
C LYS A 180 1.40 4.41 -13.62
N LEU A 181 1.56 3.16 -13.19
CA LEU A 181 2.55 2.80 -12.17
C LEU A 181 3.92 2.64 -12.83
N ASP A 182 4.98 2.93 -12.08
CA ASP A 182 6.33 2.66 -12.55
C ASP A 182 6.62 1.15 -12.61
N GLU A 183 7.60 0.77 -13.41
CA GLU A 183 7.91 -0.63 -13.68
C GLU A 183 8.33 -1.40 -12.41
N LYS A 184 9.03 -0.75 -11.47
CA LYS A 184 9.43 -1.41 -10.22
C LYS A 184 8.21 -1.71 -9.36
N THR A 185 7.26 -0.77 -9.28
CA THR A 185 6.00 -1.01 -8.58
C THR A 185 5.24 -2.18 -9.20
N LEU A 186 5.10 -2.25 -10.53
CA LEU A 186 4.45 -3.38 -11.21
C LEU A 186 5.17 -4.72 -10.93
N LEU A 187 6.51 -4.73 -10.97
CA LEU A 187 7.30 -5.93 -10.64
C LEU A 187 7.10 -6.37 -9.19
N SER A 188 7.03 -5.43 -8.24
CA SER A 188 6.79 -5.72 -6.82
C SER A 188 5.42 -6.36 -6.55
N LEU A 189 4.48 -6.21 -7.49
CA LEU A 189 3.13 -6.79 -7.45
C LEU A 189 3.01 -8.09 -8.26
N GLY A 190 4.09 -8.53 -8.93
CA GLY A 190 4.04 -9.67 -9.86
C GLY A 190 3.33 -9.36 -11.18
N LEU A 191 3.14 -8.09 -11.55
CA LEU A 191 2.34 -7.64 -12.69
C LEU A 191 3.18 -7.31 -13.94
N ARG A 192 4.18 -8.14 -14.22
CA ARG A 192 5.14 -7.88 -15.31
C ARG A 192 4.43 -7.86 -16.67
N GLY A 193 4.71 -6.84 -17.47
CA GLY A 193 4.26 -6.74 -18.86
C GLY A 193 2.83 -6.21 -19.06
N LEU A 194 2.11 -5.87 -17.98
CA LEU A 194 0.81 -5.21 -18.10
C LEU A 194 0.96 -3.74 -18.53
N LYS A 195 -0.03 -3.24 -19.27
CA LYS A 195 -0.08 -1.85 -19.75
C LYS A 195 -1.24 -1.09 -19.11
N PRO A 196 -1.11 0.22 -18.84
CA PRO A 196 -2.24 1.00 -18.36
C PRO A 196 -3.35 1.03 -19.43
N ALA A 197 -4.60 0.97 -18.99
CA ALA A 197 -5.78 1.05 -19.85
C ALA A 197 -5.82 2.41 -20.56
N ARG A 198 -6.11 2.40 -21.87
CA ARG A 198 -6.10 3.64 -22.69
C ARG A 198 -7.30 4.55 -22.43
N LYS A 199 -8.35 4.02 -21.83
CA LYS A 199 -9.59 4.73 -21.50
C LYS A 199 -10.03 4.25 -20.12
N ALA A 200 -10.77 5.10 -19.41
CA ALA A 200 -11.38 4.74 -18.14
C ALA A 200 -12.22 3.46 -18.29
N ALA A 201 -11.67 2.35 -17.81
CA ALA A 201 -12.28 1.03 -17.88
C ALA A 201 -12.97 0.63 -16.57
N VAL A 202 -12.96 1.53 -15.59
CA VAL A 202 -13.41 1.33 -14.22
C VAL A 202 -14.17 2.55 -13.74
N GLU A 203 -15.18 2.33 -12.92
CA GLU A 203 -15.79 3.36 -12.10
C GLU A 203 -15.40 3.15 -10.64
N VAL A 204 -15.15 4.24 -9.94
CA VAL A 204 -14.85 4.25 -8.52
C VAL A 204 -15.63 5.36 -7.83
N GLY A 205 -16.08 5.10 -6.61
CA GLY A 205 -16.68 6.11 -5.77
C GLY A 205 -16.72 5.73 -4.31
N LEU A 206 -17.24 6.65 -3.53
CA LEU A 206 -17.13 6.75 -2.08
C LEU A 206 -18.52 6.91 -1.47
N SER A 207 -18.69 6.38 -0.26
CA SER A 207 -19.84 6.72 0.60
C SER A 207 -19.54 6.61 2.09
N SER A 208 -20.26 7.40 2.89
CA SER A 208 -20.21 7.33 4.35
C SER A 208 -20.97 6.13 4.92
N SER A 209 -21.95 5.60 4.19
CA SER A 209 -22.72 4.41 4.55
C SER A 209 -22.36 3.21 3.67
N PRO A 210 -22.52 1.97 4.15
CA PRO A 210 -22.36 0.78 3.31
C PRO A 210 -23.27 0.86 2.08
N ARG A 211 -22.75 0.44 0.93
CA ARG A 211 -23.49 0.31 -0.33
C ARG A 211 -23.68 -1.15 -0.66
N THR A 212 -24.76 -1.44 -1.38
CA THR A 212 -25.02 -2.78 -1.92
C THR A 212 -24.89 -2.78 -3.44
N LEU A 213 -24.41 -3.88 -4.01
CA LEU A 213 -24.25 -4.03 -5.46
C LEU A 213 -25.59 -4.04 -6.23
N CYS A 214 -26.73 -4.17 -5.52
CA CYS A 214 -28.07 -4.17 -6.08
C CYS A 214 -28.67 -2.75 -6.21
N GLU A 215 -28.01 -1.72 -5.70
CA GLU A 215 -28.46 -0.33 -5.84
C GLU A 215 -28.37 0.15 -7.30
N LYS A 216 -29.25 1.10 -7.67
CA LYS A 216 -29.26 1.71 -9.01
C LYS A 216 -27.96 2.44 -9.33
N ASP A 217 -27.32 3.02 -8.33
CA ASP A 217 -26.00 3.64 -8.44
C ASP A 217 -25.09 3.16 -7.29
N PRO A 218 -24.42 2.01 -7.47
CA PRO A 218 -23.66 1.38 -6.40
C PRO A 218 -22.27 1.99 -6.21
N VAL A 219 -21.85 2.93 -7.07
CA VAL A 219 -20.48 3.46 -7.08
C VAL A 219 -20.32 4.63 -6.09
N GLY A 220 -21.34 5.48 -5.95
CA GLY A 220 -21.30 6.62 -5.03
C GLY A 220 -20.58 7.84 -5.61
N GLU A 221 -20.06 8.70 -4.73
CA GLU A 221 -19.45 10.00 -5.10
C GLU A 221 -17.94 9.91 -5.28
N THR A 222 -17.33 10.71 -6.13
CA THR A 222 -15.86 10.72 -6.30
C THR A 222 -15.13 11.55 -5.25
N LYS A 223 -15.85 12.35 -4.47
CA LYS A 223 -15.32 13.22 -3.41
C LYS A 223 -16.25 13.18 -2.21
N LEU A 224 -15.70 13.09 -1.00
CA LEU A 224 -16.42 13.25 0.26
C LEU A 224 -15.68 14.20 1.19
N GLU A 225 -16.42 15.10 1.82
CA GLU A 225 -15.90 15.93 2.91
C GLU A 225 -16.30 15.30 4.23
N MET A 226 -15.32 15.15 5.12
CA MET A 226 -15.49 14.43 6.38
C MET A 226 -14.93 15.26 7.53
N ARG A 227 -15.67 15.26 8.65
CA ARG A 227 -15.20 15.80 9.93
C ARG A 227 -15.17 14.69 10.95
N ILE A 228 -13.98 14.37 11.44
CA ILE A 228 -13.72 13.29 12.38
C ILE A 228 -13.36 13.92 13.74
N PRO A 229 -14.17 13.71 14.78
CA PRO A 229 -13.84 14.17 16.13
C PRO A 229 -12.50 13.61 16.61
N LYS A 230 -11.73 14.42 17.34
CA LYS A 230 -10.44 14.00 17.91
C LYS A 230 -10.50 12.64 18.62
N GLY A 231 -9.51 11.79 18.37
CA GLY A 231 -9.41 10.46 18.98
C GLY A 231 -10.48 9.45 18.55
N THR A 232 -11.24 9.75 17.49
CA THR A 232 -12.24 8.82 16.92
C THR A 232 -11.89 8.45 15.48
N SER A 233 -12.61 7.46 14.96
CA SER A 233 -12.52 6.98 13.58
C SER A 233 -13.90 6.90 12.97
N THR A 234 -14.00 7.23 11.68
CA THR A 234 -15.23 7.08 10.89
C THR A 234 -15.00 6.10 9.75
N GLY A 235 -16.02 5.31 9.43
CA GLY A 235 -15.99 4.39 8.30
C GLY A 235 -16.17 5.13 6.97
N LEU A 236 -15.41 4.71 5.96
CA LEU A 236 -15.52 5.14 4.58
C LEU A 236 -15.70 3.89 3.71
N HIS A 237 -16.66 3.90 2.80
CA HIS A 237 -16.90 2.78 1.91
C HIS A 237 -16.44 3.15 0.50
N VAL A 238 -15.75 2.22 -0.15
CA VAL A 238 -15.26 2.38 -1.52
C VAL A 238 -15.89 1.32 -2.39
N ALA A 239 -16.46 1.74 -3.52
CA ALA A 239 -16.98 0.85 -4.53
C ALA A 239 -16.15 0.98 -5.81
N ILE A 240 -15.66 -0.14 -6.32
CA ILE A 240 -14.90 -0.22 -7.58
C ILE A 240 -15.63 -1.15 -8.52
N ARG A 241 -16.00 -0.68 -9.72
CA ARG A 241 -16.73 -1.46 -10.72
C ARG A 241 -15.99 -1.51 -12.05
N ALA A 242 -15.61 -2.71 -12.47
CA ALA A 242 -15.02 -2.96 -13.78
C ALA A 242 -16.08 -2.82 -14.89
N LYS A 243 -15.78 -2.08 -15.95
CA LYS A 243 -16.65 -1.94 -17.13
C LYS A 243 -16.13 -2.73 -18.33
N SER A 244 -14.90 -2.43 -18.75
CA SER A 244 -14.38 -2.87 -20.05
C SER A 244 -12.87 -3.09 -20.06
N LEU A 245 -12.31 -3.46 -18.91
CA LEU A 245 -10.88 -3.71 -18.78
C LEU A 245 -10.50 -4.99 -19.51
N VAL A 246 -9.63 -4.88 -20.53
CA VAL A 246 -9.25 -6.00 -21.40
C VAL A 246 -8.00 -6.72 -20.90
N ALA A 247 -7.75 -7.88 -21.52
CA ALA A 247 -6.60 -8.70 -21.18
C ALA A 247 -5.26 -7.99 -21.40
N GLY A 248 -4.33 -8.14 -20.45
CA GLY A 248 -3.02 -7.49 -20.50
C GLY A 248 -3.03 -6.00 -20.15
N GLU A 249 -4.20 -5.43 -19.80
CA GLU A 249 -4.33 -4.07 -19.31
C GLU A 249 -4.60 -4.01 -17.80
N TYR A 250 -4.22 -2.89 -17.18
CA TYR A 250 -4.58 -2.54 -15.81
C TYR A 250 -5.16 -1.12 -15.73
N GLN A 251 -6.03 -0.87 -14.76
CA GLN A 251 -6.42 0.48 -14.36
C GLN A 251 -5.92 0.71 -12.94
N PHE A 252 -5.15 1.79 -12.77
CA PHE A 252 -4.74 2.24 -11.44
C PHE A 252 -5.79 3.20 -10.88
N ILE A 253 -6.09 3.04 -9.60
CA ILE A 253 -7.09 3.81 -8.83
C ILE A 253 -6.44 4.19 -7.52
N HIS A 254 -6.68 5.40 -7.05
CA HIS A 254 -6.17 5.88 -5.77
C HIS A 254 -7.28 6.57 -4.98
N ILE A 255 -7.36 6.20 -3.71
CA ILE A 255 -8.22 6.83 -2.71
C ILE A 255 -7.32 7.69 -1.85
N VAL A 256 -7.50 9.01 -1.89
CA VAL A 256 -6.56 9.97 -1.32
C VAL A 256 -7.25 10.79 -0.24
N GLU A 257 -6.63 10.89 0.92
CA GLU A 257 -7.05 11.77 2.00
C GLU A 257 -6.24 13.07 1.98
N ARG A 258 -6.92 14.21 1.95
CA ARG A 258 -6.30 15.53 1.94
C ARG A 258 -6.84 16.44 3.04
N ALA A 259 -5.95 17.24 3.64
CA ALA A 259 -6.30 18.42 4.42
C ALA A 259 -5.84 19.66 3.66
N GLY A 260 -6.79 20.37 3.04
CA GLY A 260 -6.44 21.37 2.03
C GLY A 260 -5.71 20.71 0.85
N ASP A 261 -4.52 21.21 0.53
CA ASP A 261 -3.68 20.68 -0.55
C ASP A 261 -2.70 19.57 -0.09
N GLU A 262 -2.60 19.34 1.22
CA GLU A 262 -1.67 18.35 1.79
C GLU A 262 -2.25 16.94 1.69
N VAL A 263 -1.51 16.02 1.05
CA VAL A 263 -1.83 14.59 1.04
C VAL A 263 -1.38 13.97 2.37
N LEU A 264 -2.35 13.59 3.19
CA LEU A 264 -2.09 12.97 4.49
C LEU A 264 -1.89 11.46 4.39
N GLY A 265 -2.43 10.83 3.35
CA GLY A 265 -2.33 9.40 3.12
C GLY A 265 -3.29 8.93 2.05
N GLY A 266 -3.28 7.63 1.79
CA GLY A 266 -4.13 7.03 0.78
C GLY A 266 -3.84 5.55 0.56
N LEU A 267 -4.64 5.00 -0.35
CA LEU A 267 -4.59 3.61 -0.79
C LEU A 267 -4.59 3.57 -2.31
N GLY A 268 -3.92 2.57 -2.87
CA GLY A 268 -3.96 2.28 -4.29
C GLY A 268 -4.63 0.94 -4.57
N PHE A 269 -5.36 0.88 -5.67
CA PHE A 269 -5.89 -0.35 -6.23
C PHE A 269 -5.44 -0.50 -7.68
N VAL A 270 -4.92 -1.67 -8.03
CA VAL A 270 -4.58 -2.03 -9.39
C VAL A 270 -5.56 -3.07 -9.86
N LEU A 271 -6.55 -2.64 -10.63
CA LEU A 271 -7.47 -3.58 -11.26
C LEU A 271 -6.82 -4.13 -12.53
N ILE A 272 -6.74 -5.45 -12.67
CA ILE A 272 -6.20 -6.11 -13.86
C ILE A 272 -7.30 -6.80 -14.66
N GLY A 273 -7.20 -6.71 -15.98
CA GLY A 273 -8.02 -7.51 -16.90
C GLY A 273 -7.49 -8.94 -17.00
N GLN A 274 -8.29 -9.86 -17.55
CA GLN A 274 -7.92 -11.27 -17.68
C GLN A 274 -6.51 -11.46 -18.28
N ALA A 275 -5.69 -12.38 -17.78
CA ALA A 275 -4.75 -13.03 -18.69
C ALA A 275 -5.59 -14.00 -19.53
N THR A 276 -5.52 -13.92 -20.87
CA THR A 276 -5.90 -15.07 -21.69
C THR A 276 -5.02 -16.21 -21.24
N THR A 277 -5.61 -17.22 -20.60
CA THR A 277 -4.94 -18.49 -20.38
C THR A 277 -4.44 -18.95 -21.73
N HIS A 278 -3.11 -19.00 -21.91
CA HIS A 278 -2.55 -19.81 -22.97
C HIS A 278 -3.08 -21.23 -22.69
N LYS A 279 -4.02 -21.69 -23.53
CA LYS A 279 -4.22 -23.12 -23.70
C LYS A 279 -2.86 -23.65 -24.10
N GLU A 280 -2.18 -24.35 -23.19
CA GLU A 280 -1.20 -25.34 -23.58
C GLU A 280 -1.93 -26.24 -24.58
N ALA A 281 -1.51 -26.12 -25.84
CA ALA A 281 -1.92 -27.05 -26.86
C ALA A 281 -1.38 -28.41 -26.43
N GLN A 282 -2.29 -29.28 -25.99
CA GLN A 282 -2.03 -30.71 -26.02
C GLN A 282 -1.73 -31.08 -27.48
N SER A 283 -0.47 -31.42 -27.74
CA SER A 283 -0.03 -32.19 -28.90
C SER A 283 0.98 -33.21 -28.43
#